data_AF-A0A961L330-F1
#
_entry.id   AF-A0A961L330-F1
#
_cell.length_a   1.000
_cell.length_b   1.000
_cell.length_c   1.000
_cell.angle_alpha   90.00
_cell.angle_beta   90.00
_cell.angle_gamma   90.00
#
_symmetry.space_group_name_H-M   'P 1'
#
loop_
_entity.id
_entity.type
_entity.pdbx_description
1 polymer ?
#
loop_
_entity_poly.entity_id
_entity_poly.type
_entity_poly.pdbx_seq_one_letter_code
_entity_poly.pdbx_strand_id
1 'polypeptide(L)'
;SLYMAVQAAGAPLGLADFGMRALLSMRLEKNWPTWFAELRPIYGAEEGAMERFVDLRKPDFIGREAAAREREAGPRLRRVSFVIDAEDADVMADEPVWARVAEEYGTVAPPHGYGAPRFDASGAETPKHDGRMDGEWRVVGWVTSGGYGHHVGLSLAQGYVPAALAGRTEPGLFEVEILGRRRPALIALEPPFDPEGARMRG
;
A
#
# COMPACT_ATOMS: atom_id res chain seq x y z
N SER A 1 -13.54 35.64 8.52
CA SER A 1 -12.57 34.82 7.77
C SER A 1 -13.33 33.95 6.77
N LEU A 2 -12.65 33.39 5.77
CA LEU A 2 -13.25 32.45 4.82
C LEU A 2 -13.93 31.27 5.53
N TYR A 3 -13.26 30.68 6.52
CA TYR A 3 -13.79 29.56 7.31
C TYR A 3 -15.17 29.85 7.91
N MET A 4 -15.34 30.98 8.60
CA MET A 4 -16.63 31.32 9.23
C MET A 4 -17.76 31.54 8.22
N ALA A 5 -17.44 32.10 7.05
CA ALA A 5 -18.42 32.30 5.99
C ALA A 5 -18.89 30.96 5.40
N VAL A 6 -17.97 30.02 5.18
CA VAL A 6 -18.30 28.65 4.72
C VAL A 6 -19.13 27.91 5.75
N GLN A 7 -18.78 27.98 7.04
CA GLN A 7 -19.56 27.36 8.11
C GLN A 7 -20.99 27.89 8.19
N ALA A 8 -21.16 29.21 8.12
CA ALA A 8 -22.48 29.82 8.14
C ALA A 8 -23.36 29.38 6.95
N ALA A 9 -22.79 29.34 5.74
CA ALA A 9 -23.52 28.93 4.53
C ALA A 9 -23.82 27.42 4.51
N GLY A 10 -22.93 26.59 5.06
CA GLY A 10 -23.06 25.14 5.06
C GLY A 10 -23.91 24.57 6.21
N ALA A 11 -24.19 25.36 7.25
CA ALA A 11 -24.96 24.89 8.41
C ALA A 11 -26.33 24.27 8.05
N PRO A 12 -27.15 24.83 7.12
CA PRO A 12 -28.41 24.21 6.71
C PRO A 12 -28.24 22.87 5.97
N LEU A 13 -27.03 22.59 5.48
CA LEU A 13 -26.66 21.35 4.76
C LEU A 13 -26.01 20.31 5.68
N GLY A 14 -25.87 20.60 6.98
CA GLY A 14 -25.21 19.71 7.93
C GLY A 14 -23.68 19.67 7.76
N LEU A 15 -23.08 20.76 7.28
CA LEU A 15 -21.61 20.87 7.19
C LEU A 15 -20.96 20.60 8.55
N ALA A 16 -19.89 19.80 8.54
CA ALA A 16 -19.12 19.45 9.72
C ALA A 16 -17.61 19.50 9.41
N ASP A 17 -16.82 19.82 10.43
CA ASP A 17 -15.38 19.69 10.36
C ASP A 17 -14.97 18.21 10.38
N PHE A 18 -13.93 17.85 9.63
CA PHE A 18 -13.33 16.52 9.69
C PHE A 18 -11.80 16.62 9.79
N GLY A 19 -11.20 15.64 10.45
CA GLY A 19 -9.78 15.59 10.72
C GLY A 19 -8.97 14.75 9.73
N MET A 20 -7.65 14.76 9.92
CA MET A 20 -6.69 14.03 9.09
C MET A 20 -6.97 12.52 9.03
N ARG A 21 -7.44 11.89 10.11
CA ARG A 21 -7.76 10.45 10.13
C ARG A 21 -8.87 10.09 9.13
N ALA A 22 -9.91 10.92 9.05
CA ALA A 22 -10.98 10.72 8.07
C ALA A 22 -10.46 10.94 6.64
N LEU A 23 -9.62 11.96 6.43
CA LEU A 23 -8.97 12.20 5.13
C LEU A 23 -8.12 11.01 4.66
N LEU A 24 -7.27 10.48 5.54
CA LEU A 24 -6.39 9.34 5.25
C LEU A 24 -7.15 8.02 5.06
N SER A 25 -8.31 7.87 5.70
CA SER A 25 -9.24 6.75 5.43
C SER A 25 -9.86 6.89 4.03
N MET A 26 -10.50 8.03 3.71
CA MET A 26 -11.17 8.25 2.43
C MET A 26 -10.23 8.14 1.22
N ARG A 27 -8.97 8.57 1.34
CA ARG A 27 -8.00 8.44 0.23
C ARG A 27 -7.66 6.98 -0.08
N LEU A 28 -7.68 6.09 0.92
CA LEU A 28 -7.46 4.65 0.71
C LEU A 28 -8.63 4.05 -0.08
N GLU A 29 -9.86 4.47 0.21
CA GLU A 29 -11.06 4.05 -0.54
C GLU A 29 -11.02 4.47 -2.02
N LYS A 30 -10.26 5.52 -2.34
CA LYS A 30 -9.99 5.98 -3.72
C LYS A 30 -8.74 5.37 -4.34
N ASN A 31 -8.03 4.48 -3.64
CA ASN A 31 -6.69 3.98 -4.00
C ASN A 31 -5.64 5.09 -4.25
N TRP A 32 -5.81 6.26 -3.65
CA TRP A 32 -4.90 7.39 -3.85
C TRP A 32 -3.63 7.25 -3.02
N PRO A 33 -2.43 7.31 -3.63
CA PRO A 33 -1.18 7.29 -2.90
C PRO A 33 -0.89 8.65 -2.24
N THR A 34 -0.07 8.65 -1.20
CA THR A 34 0.53 9.87 -0.63
C THR A 34 2.05 9.89 -0.82
N TRP A 35 2.59 11.10 -0.99
CA TRP A 35 4.03 11.32 -0.87
C TRP A 35 4.50 11.00 0.55
N PHE A 36 5.74 10.54 0.69
CA PHE A 36 6.36 10.00 1.92
C PHE A 36 5.90 8.62 2.40
N ALA A 37 4.78 8.06 1.92
CA ALA A 37 4.40 6.67 2.20
C ALA A 37 4.53 5.80 0.94
N GLU A 38 3.58 5.93 0.01
CA GLU A 38 3.62 5.19 -1.26
C GLU A 38 4.66 5.79 -2.20
N LEU A 39 4.74 7.11 -2.30
CA LEU A 39 5.65 7.77 -3.24
C LEU A 39 6.86 8.32 -2.51
N ARG A 40 8.05 7.88 -2.94
CA ARG A 40 9.35 8.27 -2.38
C ARG A 40 10.39 8.36 -3.49
N PRO A 41 11.49 9.11 -3.32
CA PRO A 41 12.59 9.20 -4.31
C PRO A 41 13.37 7.91 -4.57
N ILE A 42 12.87 6.77 -4.08
CA ILE A 42 13.43 5.43 -4.24
C ILE A 42 12.60 4.56 -5.18
N TYR A 43 11.43 5.05 -5.64
CA TYR A 43 10.55 4.36 -6.58
C TYR A 43 10.50 5.11 -7.90
N GLY A 44 10.46 4.34 -8.99
CA GLY A 44 10.14 4.88 -10.31
C GLY A 44 8.66 5.20 -10.49
N ALA A 45 8.32 5.81 -11.63
CA ALA A 45 6.94 6.21 -11.93
C ALA A 45 6.06 5.00 -12.25
N GLU A 46 6.62 3.98 -12.90
CA GLU A 46 5.92 2.71 -13.15
C GLU A 46 5.75 1.93 -11.85
N GLU A 47 6.81 1.85 -11.03
CA GLU A 47 6.73 1.22 -9.71
C GLU A 47 5.64 1.88 -8.86
N GLY A 48 5.56 3.21 -8.83
CA GLY A 48 4.53 3.98 -8.10
C GLY A 48 3.11 3.91 -8.66
N ALA A 49 2.90 3.23 -9.79
CA ALA A 49 1.65 3.24 -10.54
C ALA A 49 1.20 4.66 -10.97
N MET A 50 2.17 5.55 -11.25
CA MET A 50 1.99 6.96 -11.60
C MET A 50 2.24 7.24 -13.08
N GLU A 51 2.36 6.19 -13.87
CA GLU A 51 2.84 6.25 -15.23
C GLU A 51 1.92 7.05 -16.18
N ARG A 52 0.62 7.13 -15.86
CA ARG A 52 -0.37 7.95 -16.58
C ARG A 52 -0.10 9.45 -16.45
N PHE A 53 0.59 9.86 -15.39
CA PHE A 53 0.90 11.28 -15.12
C PHE A 53 2.24 11.72 -15.73
N VAL A 54 2.97 10.81 -16.38
CA VAL A 54 4.26 11.09 -17.02
C VAL A 54 4.10 11.17 -18.53
N ASP A 55 4.19 12.39 -19.08
CA ASP A 55 4.13 12.61 -20.53
C ASP A 55 5.52 12.57 -21.17
N LEU A 56 5.92 11.40 -21.67
CA LEU A 56 7.22 11.18 -22.33
C LEU A 56 7.36 11.88 -23.69
N ARG A 57 6.27 12.44 -24.24
CA ARG A 57 6.30 13.23 -25.48
C ARG A 57 6.87 14.63 -25.25
N LYS A 58 6.88 15.11 -24.00
CA LYS A 58 7.55 16.37 -23.66
C LYS A 58 9.03 16.27 -24.05
N PRO A 59 9.59 17.32 -24.68
CA PRO A 59 10.94 17.26 -25.22
C PRO A 59 12.00 17.04 -24.12
N ASP A 60 11.82 17.69 -22.97
CA ASP A 60 12.75 17.58 -21.83
C ASP A 60 12.03 17.81 -20.50
N PHE A 61 12.47 17.08 -19.46
CA PHE A 61 12.17 17.29 -18.05
C PHE A 61 13.10 16.44 -17.17
N ILE A 62 13.32 16.85 -15.92
CA ILE A 62 14.16 16.12 -14.96
C ILE A 62 13.61 14.71 -14.76
N GLY A 63 14.45 13.70 -15.02
CA GLY A 63 14.08 12.28 -14.88
C GLY A 63 13.45 11.64 -16.11
N ARG A 64 13.28 12.36 -17.23
CA ARG A 64 12.67 11.84 -18.47
C ARG A 64 13.31 10.56 -18.98
N GLU A 65 14.64 10.52 -19.11
CA GLU A 65 15.34 9.34 -19.60
C GLU A 65 15.19 8.14 -18.66
N ALA A 66 15.22 8.37 -17.35
CA ALA A 66 15.03 7.31 -16.36
C ALA A 66 13.62 6.73 -16.43
N ALA A 67 12.60 7.58 -16.53
CA ALA A 67 11.21 7.15 -16.70
C ALA A 67 10.99 6.41 -18.03
N ALA A 68 11.63 6.84 -19.12
CA ALA A 68 11.57 6.14 -20.40
C ALA A 68 12.21 4.73 -20.32
N ARG A 69 13.36 4.61 -19.66
CA ARG A 69 14.02 3.30 -19.43
C ARG A 69 13.17 2.38 -18.58
N GLU A 70 12.57 2.88 -17.50
CA GLU A 70 11.68 2.10 -16.64
C GLU A 70 10.45 1.62 -17.42
N ARG A 71 9.85 2.50 -18.22
CA ARG A 71 8.70 2.15 -19.08
C ARG A 71 9.03 1.03 -20.05
N GLU A 72 10.20 1.08 -20.69
CA GLU A 72 10.63 0.08 -21.66
C GLU A 72 10.99 -1.25 -21.00
N ALA A 73 11.72 -1.22 -19.89
CA ALA A 73 12.16 -2.42 -19.18
C ALA A 73 11.04 -3.09 -18.37
N GLY A 74 10.03 -2.32 -17.97
CA GLY A 74 9.03 -2.71 -16.98
C GLY A 74 9.58 -2.57 -15.54
N PRO A 75 8.71 -2.28 -14.56
CA PRO A 75 9.14 -2.11 -13.19
C PRO A 75 9.42 -3.46 -12.50
N ARG A 76 10.32 -3.48 -11.52
CA ARG A 76 10.56 -4.66 -10.67
C ARG A 76 9.48 -4.82 -9.61
N LEU A 77 9.04 -3.69 -9.06
CA LEU A 77 7.99 -3.59 -8.05
C LEU A 77 6.75 -2.92 -8.64
N ARG A 78 5.61 -3.05 -7.98
CA ARG A 78 4.42 -2.29 -8.33
C ARG A 78 3.65 -1.98 -7.07
N ARG A 79 3.27 -0.71 -6.94
CA ARG A 79 2.34 -0.24 -5.92
C ARG A 79 0.97 -0.85 -6.21
N VAL A 80 0.39 -1.48 -5.20
CA VAL A 80 -0.94 -2.10 -5.25
C VAL A 80 -1.79 -1.62 -4.06
N SER A 81 -3.09 -1.81 -4.16
CA SER A 81 -4.01 -1.62 -3.04
C SER A 81 -4.60 -2.98 -2.65
N PHE A 82 -4.81 -3.22 -1.36
CA PHE A 82 -5.37 -4.45 -0.83
C PHE A 82 -6.68 -4.19 -0.10
N VAL A 83 -7.59 -5.14 -0.20
CA VAL A 83 -8.64 -5.39 0.79
C VAL A 83 -8.16 -6.53 1.68
N ILE A 84 -8.23 -6.35 2.99
CA ILE A 84 -7.77 -7.33 3.97
C ILE A 84 -8.96 -7.82 4.79
N ASP A 85 -9.05 -9.14 4.94
CA ASP A 85 -9.98 -9.79 5.87
C ASP A 85 -9.43 -9.68 7.30
N ALA A 86 -9.49 -8.46 7.83
CA ALA A 86 -9.05 -8.12 9.17
C ALA A 86 -10.16 -8.41 10.18
N GLU A 87 -9.78 -8.87 11.37
CA GLU A 87 -10.71 -9.14 12.47
C GLU A 87 -10.67 -8.00 13.51
N ASP A 88 -9.68 -8.04 14.39
CA ASP A 88 -9.57 -7.24 15.61
C ASP A 88 -8.59 -6.06 15.48
N ALA A 89 -7.83 -6.01 14.39
CA ALA A 89 -6.85 -4.96 14.11
C ALA A 89 -6.76 -4.70 12.61
N ASP A 90 -6.84 -3.43 12.24
CA ASP A 90 -6.53 -2.97 10.89
C ASP A 90 -5.03 -2.88 10.67
N VAL A 91 -4.66 -3.05 9.41
CA VAL A 91 -3.31 -2.78 8.91
C VAL A 91 -2.98 -1.29 9.05
N MET A 92 -1.71 -0.97 9.29
CA MET A 92 -1.25 0.40 9.54
C MET A 92 -0.10 0.81 8.60
N ALA A 93 1.06 0.18 8.73
CA ALA A 93 2.25 0.40 7.91
C ALA A 93 3.35 -0.61 8.28
N ASP A 94 4.22 -0.92 7.32
CA ASP A 94 5.38 -1.82 7.43
C ASP A 94 5.04 -3.30 7.68
N GLU A 95 3.76 -3.69 7.71
CA GLU A 95 3.37 -5.10 7.76
C GLU A 95 3.89 -5.86 6.53
N PRO A 96 4.44 -7.08 6.70
CA PRO A 96 4.92 -7.86 5.59
C PRO A 96 3.74 -8.42 4.77
N VAL A 97 3.89 -8.34 3.46
CA VAL A 97 2.97 -8.97 2.51
C VAL A 97 3.52 -10.32 2.13
N TRP A 98 2.77 -11.35 2.45
CA TRP A 98 3.08 -12.73 2.14
C TRP A 98 2.34 -13.17 0.87
N ALA A 99 2.98 -14.04 0.08
CA ALA A 99 2.33 -14.72 -1.03
C ALA A 99 2.70 -16.21 -1.07
N ARG A 100 1.76 -17.05 -1.51
CA ARG A 100 2.00 -18.47 -1.75
C ARG A 100 2.58 -18.67 -3.15
N VAL A 101 3.92 -18.71 -3.22
CA VAL A 101 4.68 -18.71 -4.47
C VAL A 101 5.95 -19.54 -4.32
N ALA A 102 6.31 -20.31 -5.35
CA ALA A 102 7.53 -21.10 -5.34
C ALA A 102 8.78 -20.23 -5.58
N GLU A 103 8.66 -19.21 -6.41
CA GLU A 103 9.75 -18.36 -6.90
C GLU A 103 10.14 -17.26 -5.90
N GLU A 104 11.40 -16.85 -5.96
CA GLU A 104 11.91 -15.67 -5.27
C GLU A 104 12.09 -14.52 -6.27
N TYR A 105 11.57 -13.34 -5.92
CA TYR A 105 11.59 -12.16 -6.80
C TYR A 105 12.75 -11.20 -6.53
N GLY A 106 13.48 -11.39 -5.42
CA GLY A 106 14.58 -10.52 -5.00
C GLY A 106 14.15 -9.07 -4.69
N THR A 107 12.87 -8.85 -4.36
CA THR A 107 12.29 -7.54 -4.07
C THR A 107 12.33 -7.18 -2.58
N VAL A 108 12.43 -8.18 -1.71
CA VAL A 108 12.56 -8.02 -0.26
C VAL A 108 13.96 -8.42 0.14
N ALA A 109 14.72 -7.48 0.73
CA ALA A 109 16.07 -7.74 1.19
C ALA A 109 16.09 -8.68 2.42
N PRO A 110 17.21 -9.37 2.69
CA PRO A 110 17.39 -10.11 3.94
C PRO A 110 17.22 -9.21 5.17
N PRO A 111 16.79 -9.77 6.32
CA PRO A 111 16.77 -9.05 7.57
C PRO A 111 18.16 -8.48 7.88
N HIS A 112 18.22 -7.24 8.35
CA HIS A 112 19.50 -6.64 8.72
C HIS A 112 20.09 -7.34 9.95
N GLY A 113 21.43 -7.41 10.03
CA GLY A 113 22.13 -7.98 11.19
C GLY A 113 22.00 -7.16 12.48
N TYR A 114 21.56 -5.90 12.39
CA TYR A 114 21.42 -4.98 13.51
C TYR A 114 20.17 -5.27 14.38
N GLY A 115 20.10 -4.65 15.56
CA GLY A 115 18.99 -4.80 16.51
C GLY A 115 19.34 -5.62 17.74
N ALA A 116 18.54 -5.43 18.80
CA ALA A 116 18.74 -6.07 20.09
C ALA A 116 18.72 -7.61 20.00
N PRO A 117 19.41 -8.31 20.93
CA PRO A 117 19.23 -9.74 21.12
C PRO A 117 17.75 -10.10 21.30
N ARG A 118 17.35 -11.27 20.81
CA ARG A 118 16.01 -11.82 21.03
C ARG A 118 16.10 -12.84 22.15
N PHE A 119 15.08 -12.93 22.99
CA PHE A 119 15.03 -13.89 24.09
C PHE A 119 13.75 -14.71 24.01
N ASP A 120 13.83 -15.98 24.36
CA ASP A 120 12.65 -16.83 24.50
C ASP A 120 11.90 -16.54 25.82
N ALA A 121 10.82 -17.28 26.06
CA ALA A 121 10.00 -17.13 27.27
C ALA A 121 10.76 -17.46 28.58
N SER A 122 11.91 -18.15 28.50
CA SER A 122 12.78 -18.45 29.65
C SER A 122 13.84 -17.36 29.89
N GLY A 123 13.96 -16.39 28.99
CA GLY A 123 15.01 -15.36 29.02
C GLY A 123 16.33 -15.82 28.41
N ALA A 124 16.37 -16.96 27.70
CA ALA A 124 17.55 -17.40 26.97
C ALA A 124 17.63 -16.69 25.61
N GLU A 125 18.83 -16.26 25.21
CA GLU A 125 19.02 -15.60 23.91
C GLU A 125 18.76 -16.59 22.76
N THR A 126 17.98 -16.14 21.77
CA THR A 126 17.61 -16.91 20.59
C THR A 126 18.26 -16.32 19.34
N PRO A 127 18.73 -17.15 18.39
CA PRO A 127 19.25 -16.67 17.12
C PRO A 127 18.23 -15.82 16.35
N LYS A 128 18.73 -14.84 15.58
CA LYS A 128 17.90 -14.16 14.58
C LYS A 128 17.57 -15.15 13.47
N HIS A 129 16.27 -15.40 13.26
CA HIS A 129 15.76 -16.24 12.19
C HIS A 129 15.35 -15.38 10.99
N ASP A 130 15.62 -15.85 9.77
CA ASP A 130 15.07 -15.25 8.55
C ASP A 130 13.60 -15.66 8.41
N GLY A 131 12.71 -14.84 8.97
CA GLY A 131 11.27 -15.06 8.99
C GLY A 131 10.55 -14.80 7.66
N ARG A 132 11.26 -14.72 6.53
CA ARG A 132 10.64 -14.41 5.22
C ARG A 132 10.08 -15.63 4.49
N MET A 133 10.15 -16.82 5.08
CA MET A 133 9.66 -18.07 4.50
C MET A 133 8.88 -18.90 5.53
N ASP A 134 7.80 -19.50 5.07
CA ASP A 134 6.94 -20.40 5.85
C ASP A 134 6.29 -21.43 4.89
N GLY A 135 6.94 -22.58 4.71
CA GLY A 135 6.51 -23.59 3.74
C GLY A 135 6.48 -23.04 2.30
N GLU A 136 5.29 -23.05 1.69
CA GLU A 136 5.05 -22.49 0.33
C GLU A 136 4.90 -20.96 0.32
N TRP A 137 4.93 -20.32 1.49
CA TRP A 137 4.76 -18.88 1.63
C TRP A 137 6.08 -18.15 1.70
N ARG A 138 6.12 -16.99 1.06
CA ARG A 138 7.26 -16.07 1.08
C ARG A 138 6.78 -14.65 1.35
N VAL A 139 7.56 -13.88 2.08
CA VAL A 139 7.39 -12.42 2.14
C VAL A 139 7.84 -11.85 0.80
N VAL A 140 6.90 -11.24 0.08
CA VAL A 140 7.13 -10.69 -1.27
C VAL A 140 7.10 -9.16 -1.29
N GLY A 141 6.53 -8.54 -0.25
CA GLY A 141 6.30 -7.11 -0.22
C GLY A 141 6.09 -6.56 1.18
N TRP A 142 5.68 -5.31 1.25
CA TRP A 142 5.39 -4.60 2.49
C TRP A 142 4.24 -3.62 2.28
N VAL A 143 3.52 -3.36 3.36
CA VAL A 143 2.50 -2.30 3.44
C VAL A 143 3.20 -0.96 3.65
N THR A 144 2.76 0.06 2.91
CA THR A 144 3.21 1.45 3.10
C THR A 144 2.18 2.28 3.88
N SER A 145 0.91 1.93 3.78
CA SER A 145 -0.17 2.57 4.52
C SER A 145 -1.36 1.64 4.66
N GLY A 146 -2.11 1.83 5.73
CA GLY A 146 -3.29 1.05 6.06
C GLY A 146 -4.33 1.82 6.86
N GLY A 147 -5.54 1.28 6.91
CA GLY A 147 -6.59 1.73 7.80
C GLY A 147 -7.98 1.26 7.37
N TYR A 148 -8.96 1.54 8.22
CA TYR A 148 -10.35 1.21 7.96
C TYR A 148 -11.02 2.24 7.04
N GLY A 149 -11.60 1.78 5.92
CA GLY A 149 -12.46 2.56 5.05
C GLY A 149 -13.89 2.59 5.60
N HIS A 150 -14.29 3.69 6.22
CA HIS A 150 -15.58 3.80 6.91
C HIS A 150 -16.79 3.83 5.95
N HIS A 151 -16.62 4.28 4.71
CA HIS A 151 -17.70 4.28 3.72
C HIS A 151 -17.94 2.88 3.17
N VAL A 152 -16.86 2.16 2.89
CA VAL A 152 -16.91 0.82 2.27
C VAL A 152 -16.98 -0.31 3.28
N GLY A 153 -16.67 -0.07 4.55
CA GLY A 153 -16.71 -1.05 5.63
C GLY A 153 -15.57 -2.07 5.58
N LEU A 154 -14.40 -1.71 5.03
CA LEU A 154 -13.30 -2.64 4.74
C LEU A 154 -11.99 -2.20 5.39
N SER A 155 -11.15 -3.16 5.76
CA SER A 155 -9.74 -2.89 6.05
C SER A 155 -8.97 -2.77 4.75
N LEU A 156 -8.31 -1.62 4.55
CA LEU A 156 -7.64 -1.27 3.30
C LEU A 156 -6.16 -1.04 3.53
N ALA A 157 -5.34 -1.48 2.59
CA ALA A 157 -3.91 -1.19 2.59
C ALA A 157 -3.42 -0.74 1.22
N GLN A 158 -2.29 -0.06 1.20
CA GLN A 158 -1.44 0.10 0.03
C GLN A 158 -0.05 -0.41 0.35
N GLY A 159 0.62 -0.92 -0.67
CA GLY A 159 1.94 -1.49 -0.50
C GLY A 159 2.60 -1.80 -1.83
N TYR A 160 3.78 -2.39 -1.75
CA TYR A 160 4.54 -2.79 -2.93
C TYR A 160 4.72 -4.30 -2.95
N VAL A 161 4.51 -4.88 -4.14
CA VAL A 161 4.76 -6.30 -4.45
C VAL A 161 5.60 -6.39 -5.72
N PRO A 162 6.20 -7.55 -6.05
CA PRO A 162 6.80 -7.78 -7.36
C PRO A 162 5.81 -7.46 -8.47
N ALA A 163 6.25 -6.77 -9.52
CA ALA A 163 5.35 -6.37 -10.61
C ALA A 163 4.63 -7.57 -11.27
N ALA A 164 5.28 -8.74 -11.31
CA ALA A 164 4.71 -9.99 -11.79
C ALA A 164 3.49 -10.49 -10.97
N LEU A 165 3.35 -10.04 -9.72
CA LEU A 165 2.25 -10.40 -8.83
C LEU A 165 1.14 -9.34 -8.79
N ALA A 166 1.38 -8.13 -9.30
CA ALA A 166 0.51 -6.97 -9.07
C ALA A 166 -0.86 -7.05 -9.73
N GLY A 167 -1.02 -7.87 -10.77
CA GLY A 167 -2.29 -8.13 -11.43
C GLY A 167 -3.03 -9.39 -10.94
N ARG A 168 -2.43 -10.14 -10.01
CA ARG A 168 -3.00 -11.42 -9.53
C ARG A 168 -4.01 -11.16 -8.44
N THR A 169 -5.22 -11.67 -8.63
CA THR A 169 -6.38 -11.40 -7.74
C THR A 169 -7.00 -12.68 -7.21
N GLU A 170 -6.31 -13.82 -7.34
CA GLU A 170 -6.82 -15.11 -6.88
C GLU A 170 -6.94 -15.14 -5.34
N PRO A 171 -8.09 -15.54 -4.78
CA PRO A 171 -8.23 -15.76 -3.34
C PRO A 171 -7.22 -16.77 -2.78
N GLY A 172 -6.68 -16.47 -1.60
CA GLY A 172 -5.68 -17.31 -0.95
C GLY A 172 -4.28 -17.22 -1.54
N LEU A 173 -4.02 -16.27 -2.45
CA LEU A 173 -2.67 -15.99 -2.92
C LEU A 173 -1.90 -15.14 -1.91
N PHE A 174 -2.52 -14.10 -1.34
CA PHE A 174 -1.86 -13.14 -0.45
C PHE A 174 -2.40 -13.18 0.97
N GLU A 175 -1.50 -12.89 1.90
CA GLU A 175 -1.84 -12.57 3.29
C GLU A 175 -1.00 -11.37 3.75
N VAL A 176 -1.53 -10.59 4.69
CA VAL A 176 -0.81 -9.53 5.38
C VAL A 176 -0.69 -9.91 6.85
N GLU A 177 0.52 -9.82 7.40
CA GLU A 177 0.75 -10.16 8.81
C GLU A 177 0.53 -8.94 9.70
N ILE A 178 -0.54 -8.99 10.50
CA ILE A 178 -0.91 -7.94 11.44
C ILE A 178 -0.64 -8.47 12.85
N LEU A 179 0.29 -7.84 13.57
CA LEU A 179 0.67 -8.22 14.94
C LEU A 179 1.03 -9.72 15.09
N GLY A 180 1.76 -10.27 14.11
CA GLY A 180 2.17 -11.67 14.10
C GLY A 180 1.08 -12.66 13.63
N ARG A 181 -0.08 -12.17 13.20
CA ARG A 181 -1.19 -13.00 12.67
C ARG A 181 -1.41 -12.70 11.19
N ARG A 182 -1.36 -13.73 10.36
CA ARG A 182 -1.55 -13.61 8.91
C ARG A 182 -3.05 -13.53 8.61
N ARG A 183 -3.44 -12.50 7.85
CA ARG A 183 -4.82 -12.21 7.45
C ARG A 183 -4.96 -12.31 5.94
N PRO A 184 -5.98 -13.01 5.40
CA PRO A 184 -6.21 -13.08 3.97
C PRO A 184 -6.29 -11.69 3.33
N ALA A 185 -5.67 -11.53 2.16
CA ALA A 185 -5.66 -10.26 1.44
C ALA A 185 -5.92 -10.49 -0.06
N LEU A 186 -6.58 -9.51 -0.67
CA LEU A 186 -6.86 -9.46 -2.10
C LEU A 186 -6.41 -8.13 -2.69
N ILE A 187 -5.72 -8.17 -3.83
CA ILE A 187 -5.40 -6.95 -4.56
C ILE A 187 -6.69 -6.34 -5.14
N ALA A 188 -6.94 -5.08 -4.82
CA ALA A 188 -7.99 -4.26 -5.39
C ALA A 188 -7.44 -3.50 -6.61
N LEU A 189 -7.83 -3.92 -7.82
CA LEU A 189 -7.44 -3.27 -9.07
C LEU A 189 -8.14 -1.92 -9.26
N GLU A 190 -9.37 -1.82 -8.77
CA GLU A 190 -10.18 -0.60 -8.81
C GLU A 190 -10.36 -0.01 -7.40
N PRO A 191 -10.65 1.31 -7.30
CA PRO A 191 -11.00 1.91 -6.03
C PRO A 191 -12.26 1.24 -5.44
N PRO A 192 -12.26 0.83 -4.17
CA PRO A 192 -13.46 0.33 -3.49
C PRO A 192 -14.62 1.35 -3.48
N PHE A 193 -14.31 2.65 -3.57
CA PHE A 193 -15.31 3.71 -3.61
C PHE A 193 -15.26 4.52 -4.92
N ASP A 194 -16.40 4.57 -5.62
CA ASP A 194 -16.62 5.39 -6.83
C ASP A 194 -15.52 5.13 -7.90
N PRO A 195 -15.39 3.90 -8.40
CA PRO A 195 -14.30 3.51 -9.30
C PRO A 195 -14.28 4.33 -10.60
N GLU A 196 -15.45 4.74 -11.12
CA GLU A 196 -15.54 5.59 -12.32
C GLU A 196 -15.19 7.06 -12.05
N GLY A 197 -15.15 7.48 -10.78
CA GLY A 197 -14.92 8.87 -10.40
C GLY A 197 -16.08 9.81 -10.75
N ALA A 198 -17.31 9.28 -10.86
CA ALA A 198 -18.48 10.03 -11.33
C ALA A 198 -18.80 11.21 -10.40
N ARG A 199 -18.61 11.02 -9.09
CA ARG A 199 -18.86 12.07 -8.08
C ARG A 199 -17.97 13.30 -8.23
N MET A 200 -16.80 13.16 -8.86
CA MET A 200 -15.86 14.27 -9.06
C MET A 200 -16.03 14.98 -10.41
N ARG A 201 -16.68 14.35 -11.40
CA ARG A 201 -16.73 14.84 -12.78
C ARG A 201 -17.92 15.74 -13.08
N GLY A 202 -18.96 15.71 -12.25
CA GLY A 202 -20.18 16.51 -12.44
C GLY A 202 -21.15 15.89 -13.43
#